data_AF-A0A7X3LX17-F1
#
_entry.id   AF-A0A7X3LX17-F1
#
_cell.length_a   1.000
_cell.length_b   1.000
_cell.length_c   1.000
_cell.angle_alpha   90.00
_cell.angle_beta   90.00
_cell.angle_gamma   90.00
#
_symmetry.space_group_name_H-M   'P 1'
#
loop_
_entity.id
_entity.type
_entity.pdbx_description
1 polymer ?
#
loop_
_entity_poly.entity_id
_entity_poly.type
_entity_poly.pdbx_seq_one_letter_code
_entity_poly.pdbx_strand_id
1 'polypeptide(L)'
;MSISDYRRKRDLAKSGEPRGSSGSSGKNPIFVIQKHDASTLHYDFRLEVNGVLKSWAVPKGPSTDPSEKRLAIETEDHPLEYAEFEGTIPKEEYGGGTVLIWDRGTYENITRKDGDRRPMDEALASGHALFRLKGEKLAGGYALQRIDDDKGHWLLVKMDDDEADARRNPVSTEPESVVSGRTLEEIADGKKDSS
;
A
#
# COMPACT_ATOMS: atom_id res chain seq x y z
N MET A 1 15.09 0.05 -7.82
CA MET A 1 16.15 0.70 -7.01
C MET A 1 16.32 -0.05 -5.70
N SER A 2 17.51 -0.05 -5.10
CA SER A 2 17.75 -0.74 -3.83
C SER A 2 17.17 0.05 -2.65
N ILE A 3 16.82 -0.62 -1.54
CA ILE A 3 16.49 0.03 -0.27
C ILE A 3 17.59 1.00 0.20
N SER A 4 18.84 0.75 -0.20
CA SER A 4 19.98 1.63 0.04
C SER A 4 19.90 2.94 -0.74
N ASP A 5 19.29 2.94 -1.93
CA ASP A 5 19.07 4.16 -2.72
C ASP A 5 17.91 4.97 -2.16
N TYR A 6 16.82 4.30 -1.74
CA TYR A 6 15.71 4.91 -1.02
C TYR A 6 16.20 5.66 0.24
N ARG A 7 16.99 4.98 1.08
CA ARG A 7 17.59 5.58 2.29
C ARG A 7 18.55 6.74 2.00
N ARG A 8 19.15 6.79 0.81
CA ARG A 8 20.06 7.86 0.41
C ARG A 8 19.31 9.09 -0.10
N LYS A 9 18.20 8.88 -0.82
CA LYS A 9 17.33 9.95 -1.31
C LYS A 9 16.55 10.64 -0.19
N ARG A 10 16.29 9.94 0.92
CA ARG A 10 15.58 10.49 2.08
C ARG A 10 16.51 10.88 3.22
N ASP A 11 16.46 12.13 3.62
CA ASP A 11 17.00 12.56 4.90
C ASP A 11 15.94 12.29 5.99
N LEU A 12 15.99 11.09 6.59
CA LEU A 12 15.01 10.64 7.60
C LEU A 12 14.91 11.59 8.81
N ALA A 13 15.94 12.40 9.07
CA ALA A 13 15.90 13.41 10.12
C ALA A 13 14.91 14.55 9.79
N LYS A 14 14.66 14.81 8.51
CA LYS A 14 13.76 15.85 8.03
C LYS A 14 12.34 15.36 7.76
N SER A 15 12.17 14.10 7.36
CA SER A 15 10.86 13.51 7.06
C SER A 15 10.10 13.02 8.30
N GLY A 16 10.76 12.90 9.47
CA GLY A 16 10.12 12.43 10.71
C GLY A 16 9.88 10.92 10.75
N GLU A 17 10.51 10.17 9.84
CA GLU A 17 10.28 8.75 9.65
C GLU A 17 11.10 7.85 10.57
N PRO A 18 10.59 6.64 10.89
CA PRO A 18 11.32 5.70 11.73
C PRO A 18 12.66 5.30 11.10
N ARG A 19 13.73 5.35 11.92
CA ARG A 19 15.06 4.90 11.55
C ARG A 19 15.19 3.38 11.71
N GLY A 20 14.76 2.63 10.70
CA GLY A 20 15.57 1.56 10.13
C GLY A 20 16.10 0.44 11.05
N SER A 21 15.36 -0.18 11.96
CA SER A 21 15.75 -1.46 12.60
C SER A 21 15.13 -2.64 11.83
N SER A 22 15.94 -3.64 11.50
CA SER A 22 15.52 -4.82 10.74
C SER A 22 14.40 -5.57 11.48
N GLY A 23 13.14 -5.26 11.16
CA GLY A 23 11.98 -5.93 11.71
C GLY A 23 11.94 -7.39 11.27
N SER A 24 11.77 -8.29 12.22
CA SER A 24 11.52 -9.71 11.96
C SER A 24 10.22 -9.86 11.17
N SER A 25 10.27 -10.52 10.01
CA SER A 25 9.08 -10.97 9.28
C SER A 25 8.18 -11.76 10.23
N GLY A 26 6.94 -11.30 10.42
CA GLY A 26 5.91 -12.06 11.12
C GLY A 26 5.61 -13.38 10.39
N LYS A 27 4.89 -14.31 11.04
CA LYS A 27 4.51 -15.59 10.41
C LYS A 27 3.69 -15.42 9.12
N ASN A 28 3.00 -14.28 8.96
CA ASN A 28 2.25 -13.89 7.78
C ASN A 28 2.75 -12.54 7.26
N PRO A 29 2.91 -12.36 5.94
CA PRO A 29 3.38 -11.09 5.39
C PRO A 29 2.31 -10.00 5.52
N ILE A 30 2.75 -8.77 5.76
CA ILE A 30 1.85 -7.63 5.97
C ILE A 30 1.49 -6.92 4.66
N PHE A 31 0.39 -6.19 4.68
CA PHE A 31 0.09 -5.16 3.71
C PHE A 31 -0.29 -3.86 4.42
N VAL A 32 -0.09 -2.75 3.72
CA VAL A 32 -0.53 -1.43 4.17
C VAL A 32 -1.02 -0.63 2.98
N ILE A 33 -2.03 0.19 3.20
CA ILE A 33 -2.53 1.18 2.25
C ILE A 33 -2.44 2.54 2.93
N GLN A 34 -1.59 3.40 2.41
CA GLN A 34 -1.43 4.76 2.92
C GLN A 34 -2.18 5.73 2.02
N LYS A 35 -3.04 6.58 2.58
CA LYS A 35 -3.64 7.69 1.84
C LYS A 35 -2.67 8.87 1.92
N HIS A 36 -2.31 9.41 0.77
CA HIS A 36 -1.22 10.36 0.64
C HIS A 36 -1.69 11.60 -0.11
N ASP A 37 -1.72 12.73 0.60
CA ASP A 37 -1.99 14.05 0.04
C ASP A 37 -0.68 14.76 -0.32
N ALA A 38 -0.15 14.40 -1.49
CA ALA A 38 1.06 14.98 -2.07
C ALA A 38 0.69 16.08 -3.10
N SER A 39 1.36 16.13 -4.26
CA SER A 39 0.93 16.97 -5.38
C SER A 39 -0.45 16.58 -5.91
N THR A 40 -0.83 15.32 -5.77
CA THR A 40 -2.15 14.80 -6.09
C THR A 40 -2.48 13.73 -5.06
N LEU A 41 -3.74 13.73 -4.60
CA LEU A 41 -4.23 12.70 -3.70
C LEU A 41 -4.14 11.32 -4.37
N HIS A 42 -3.50 10.37 -3.70
CA HIS A 42 -3.41 8.98 -4.14
C HIS A 42 -3.33 8.04 -2.93
N TYR A 43 -3.36 6.74 -3.21
CA TYR A 43 -3.19 5.71 -2.19
C TYR A 43 -1.96 4.89 -2.52
N ASP A 44 -0.98 4.85 -1.64
CA ASP A 44 0.17 3.96 -1.73
C ASP A 44 -0.22 2.57 -1.20
N PHE A 45 -0.38 1.61 -2.12
CA PHE A 45 -0.63 0.21 -1.81
C PHE A 45 0.68 -0.55 -1.69
N ARG A 46 0.89 -1.28 -0.59
CA ARG A 46 2.16 -1.96 -0.33
C ARG A 46 1.98 -3.38 0.20
N LEU A 47 2.84 -4.30 -0.27
CA LEU A 47 2.91 -5.69 0.18
C LEU A 47 4.32 -6.02 0.67
N GLU A 48 4.45 -6.63 1.84
CA GLU A 48 5.71 -7.21 2.30
C GLU A 48 6.10 -8.40 1.41
N VAL A 49 7.25 -8.30 0.75
CA VAL A 49 7.83 -9.38 -0.05
C VAL A 49 9.34 -9.38 0.18
N ASN A 50 9.90 -10.52 0.61
CA ASN A 50 11.33 -10.68 0.85
C ASN A 50 11.96 -9.58 1.73
N GLY A 51 11.25 -9.15 2.78
CA GLY A 51 11.74 -8.18 3.77
C GLY A 51 11.65 -6.70 3.35
N VAL A 52 10.98 -6.39 2.24
CA VAL A 52 10.70 -5.01 1.80
C VAL A 52 9.23 -4.83 1.44
N LEU A 53 8.77 -3.59 1.40
CA LEU A 53 7.44 -3.22 0.93
C LEU A 53 7.47 -2.94 -0.57
N LYS A 54 7.01 -3.90 -1.38
CA LYS A 54 6.71 -3.69 -2.80
C LYS A 54 5.52 -2.75 -2.90
N SER A 55 5.66 -1.67 -3.66
CA SER A 55 4.80 -0.49 -3.54
C SER A 55 4.23 -0.03 -4.87
N TRP A 56 2.99 0.43 -4.85
CA TRP A 56 2.30 1.02 -5.99
C TRP A 56 1.48 2.24 -5.57
N ALA A 57 1.60 3.34 -6.32
CA ALA A 57 0.68 4.47 -6.21
C ALA A 57 -0.61 4.16 -6.99
N VAL A 58 -1.76 4.23 -6.31
CA VAL A 58 -3.10 3.97 -6.84
C VAL A 58 -3.89 5.29 -6.80
N PRO A 59 -3.94 6.08 -7.89
CA PRO A 59 -4.47 7.45 -7.85
C PRO A 59 -5.92 7.56 -7.37
N LYS A 60 -6.77 6.61 -7.76
CA LYS A 60 -8.18 6.60 -7.34
C LYS A 60 -8.42 5.78 -6.06
N GLY A 61 -7.38 5.14 -5.52
CA GLY A 61 -7.50 4.15 -4.47
C GLY A 61 -8.03 2.78 -4.94
N PRO A 62 -8.00 1.77 -4.05
CA PRO A 62 -8.54 0.44 -4.31
C PRO A 62 -10.07 0.46 -4.46
N SER A 63 -10.63 -0.56 -5.09
CA SER A 63 -12.07 -0.76 -5.21
C SER A 63 -12.50 -2.07 -4.55
N THR A 64 -13.76 -2.15 -4.13
CA THR A 64 -14.45 -3.39 -3.74
C THR A 64 -15.35 -3.92 -4.87
N ASP A 65 -15.42 -3.23 -6.01
CA ASP A 65 -16.13 -3.65 -7.21
C ASP A 65 -15.22 -4.49 -8.12
N PRO A 66 -15.56 -5.76 -8.42
CA PRO A 66 -14.75 -6.62 -9.28
C PRO A 66 -14.74 -6.20 -10.76
N SER A 67 -15.67 -5.34 -11.19
CA SER A 67 -15.72 -4.78 -12.53
C SER A 67 -14.78 -3.57 -12.70
N GLU A 68 -14.34 -2.95 -11.61
CA GLU A 68 -13.46 -1.79 -11.65
C GLU A 68 -11.98 -2.19 -11.72
N LYS A 69 -11.27 -1.62 -12.70
CA LYS A 69 -9.82 -1.78 -12.86
C LYS A 69 -9.11 -0.52 -12.38
N ARG A 70 -8.42 -0.60 -11.25
CA ARG A 70 -7.68 0.55 -10.68
C ARG A 70 -6.24 0.54 -11.19
N LEU A 71 -5.82 1.64 -11.81
CA LEU A 71 -4.41 1.83 -12.19
C LEU A 71 -3.55 1.86 -10.92
N ALA A 72 -2.49 1.06 -10.92
CA ALA A 72 -1.49 0.99 -9.87
C ALA A 72 -0.11 1.20 -10.53
N ILE A 73 0.62 2.24 -10.13
CA ILE A 73 1.90 2.61 -10.74
C ILE A 73 2.98 2.18 -9.77
N GLU A 74 3.88 1.29 -10.21
CA GLU A 74 4.96 0.78 -9.38
C GLU A 74 5.89 1.91 -8.92
N THR A 75 6.18 1.95 -7.62
CA THR A 75 7.07 2.92 -6.98
C THR A 75 8.25 2.21 -6.33
N GLU A 76 9.16 2.98 -5.72
CA GLU A 76 10.35 2.41 -5.08
C GLU A 76 9.98 1.47 -3.92
N ASP A 77 10.84 0.50 -3.63
CA ASP A 77 10.68 -0.37 -2.46
C ASP A 77 10.84 0.44 -1.17
N HIS A 78 10.00 0.18 -0.17
CA HIS A 78 10.06 0.86 1.13
C HIS A 78 10.51 -0.11 2.24
N PRO A 79 11.16 0.39 3.31
CA PRO A 79 11.45 -0.42 4.50
C PRO A 79 10.16 -0.84 5.22
N LEU A 80 10.17 -1.99 5.91
CA LEU A 80 8.98 -2.50 6.61
C LEU A 80 8.43 -1.53 7.65
N GLU A 81 9.29 -0.81 8.37
CA GLU A 81 8.88 0.19 9.36
C GLU A 81 8.08 1.35 8.75
N TYR A 82 8.18 1.55 7.44
CA TYR A 82 7.37 2.54 6.75
C TYR A 82 5.89 2.21 6.75
N ALA A 83 5.52 0.95 7.00
CA ALA A 83 4.12 0.55 7.15
C ALA A 83 3.46 1.16 8.39
N GLU A 84 4.24 1.65 9.34
CA GLU A 84 3.74 2.30 10.57
C GLU A 84 3.80 3.83 10.48
N PHE A 85 4.26 4.39 9.36
CA PHE A 85 4.38 5.83 9.21
C PHE A 85 3.03 6.51 8.93
N GLU A 86 2.73 7.51 9.77
CA GLU A 86 1.64 8.46 9.65
C GLU A 86 2.14 9.83 10.12
N GLY A 87 1.92 10.87 9.30
CA GLY A 87 2.43 12.22 9.59
C GLY A 87 2.57 13.10 8.35
N THR A 88 3.29 14.20 8.51
CA THR A 88 3.52 15.19 7.44
C THR A 88 4.98 15.19 7.03
N ILE A 89 5.23 14.93 5.74
CA ILE A 89 6.56 15.01 5.13
C ILE A 89 6.69 16.41 4.50
N PRO A 90 7.80 17.14 4.73
CA PRO A 90 8.01 18.45 4.12
C PRO A 90 7.83 18.41 2.60
N LYS A 91 7.16 19.41 2.02
CA LYS A 91 6.80 19.43 0.59
C LYS A 91 8.00 19.38 -0.36
N GLU A 92 9.17 19.82 0.10
CA GLU A 92 10.42 19.85 -0.66
C GLU A 92 11.14 18.50 -0.67
N GLU A 93 10.75 17.58 0.22
CA GLU A 93 11.33 16.26 0.34
C GLU A 93 10.63 15.26 -0.58
N TYR A 94 11.32 14.16 -0.89
CA TYR A 94 10.73 13.07 -1.67
C TYR A 94 9.57 12.43 -0.92
N GLY A 95 8.40 12.38 -1.56
CA GLY A 95 7.14 11.98 -0.93
C GLY A 95 6.52 13.07 -0.05
N GLY A 96 6.84 14.35 -0.29
CA GLY A 96 6.27 15.47 0.45
C GLY A 96 4.74 15.53 0.39
N GLY A 97 4.12 15.70 1.55
CA GLY A 97 2.67 15.59 1.70
C GLY A 97 2.27 15.04 3.06
N THR A 98 0.96 14.95 3.28
CA THR A 98 0.42 14.32 4.49
C THR A 98 0.08 12.87 4.19
N VAL A 99 0.52 11.97 5.06
CA VAL A 99 0.35 10.53 4.94
C VAL A 99 -0.44 10.03 6.14
N LEU A 100 -1.47 9.21 5.89
CA LEU A 100 -2.16 8.44 6.93
C LEU A 100 -2.23 6.96 6.58
N ILE A 101 -2.34 6.10 7.58
CA ILE A 101 -2.53 4.66 7.38
C ILE A 101 -4.02 4.39 7.18
N TRP A 102 -4.42 4.27 5.92
CA TRP A 102 -5.83 4.14 5.53
C TRP A 102 -6.37 2.73 5.72
N ASP A 103 -5.54 1.71 5.50
CA ASP A 103 -5.85 0.32 5.84
C ASP A 103 -4.55 -0.44 6.12
N ARG A 104 -4.61 -1.49 6.93
CA ARG A 104 -3.46 -2.36 7.22
C ARG A 104 -3.92 -3.74 7.61
N GLY A 105 -3.05 -4.73 7.43
CA GLY A 105 -3.31 -6.07 7.92
C GLY A 105 -2.31 -7.08 7.38
N THR A 106 -2.76 -8.32 7.24
CA THR A 106 -1.96 -9.40 6.63
C THR A 106 -2.55 -9.80 5.30
N TYR A 107 -1.74 -10.39 4.43
CA TYR A 107 -2.23 -10.99 3.20
C TYR A 107 -1.78 -12.43 3.02
N GLU A 108 -2.55 -13.19 2.24
CA GLU A 108 -2.20 -14.53 1.81
C GLU A 108 -1.95 -14.52 0.31
N ASN A 109 -0.75 -14.88 -0.13
CA ASN A 109 -0.49 -15.14 -1.56
C ASN A 109 -1.22 -16.42 -2.01
N ILE A 110 -2.16 -16.28 -2.95
CA ILE A 110 -2.95 -17.37 -3.54
C ILE A 110 -2.60 -17.64 -5.01
N THR A 111 -1.53 -17.02 -5.51
CA THR A 111 -1.03 -17.22 -6.88
C THR A 111 -0.60 -18.67 -7.07
N ARG A 112 -1.13 -19.31 -8.12
CA ARG A 112 -0.75 -20.66 -8.53
C ARG A 112 -0.25 -20.70 -9.97
N LYS A 113 0.69 -21.59 -10.23
CA LYS A 113 1.16 -21.95 -11.57
C LYS A 113 1.28 -23.46 -11.63
N ASP A 114 0.67 -24.07 -12.65
CA ASP A 114 0.69 -25.52 -12.87
C ASP A 114 0.24 -26.36 -11.64
N GLY A 115 -0.66 -25.79 -10.82
CA GLY A 115 -1.18 -26.41 -9.60
C GLY A 115 -0.43 -26.03 -8.31
N ASP A 116 0.82 -25.57 -8.41
CA ASP A 116 1.67 -25.24 -7.28
C ASP A 116 1.59 -23.76 -6.88
N ARG A 117 1.79 -23.48 -5.59
CA ARG A 117 1.86 -22.10 -5.09
C ARG A 117 3.12 -21.45 -5.62
N ARG A 118 2.97 -20.33 -6.31
CA ARG A 118 4.09 -19.55 -6.81
C ARG A 118 4.55 -18.56 -5.74
N PRO A 119 5.87 -18.44 -5.45
CA PRO A 119 6.39 -17.40 -4.58
C PRO A 119 5.95 -16.00 -5.01
N MET A 120 5.73 -15.10 -4.04
CA MET A 120 5.12 -13.78 -4.31
C MET A 120 6.02 -12.89 -5.17
N ASP A 121 7.32 -12.92 -4.93
CA ASP A 121 8.33 -12.24 -5.73
C ASP A 121 8.35 -12.74 -7.18
N GLU A 122 8.27 -14.05 -7.41
CA GLU A 122 8.17 -14.60 -8.75
C GLU A 122 6.84 -14.26 -9.45
N ALA A 123 5.73 -14.25 -8.70
CA ALA A 123 4.42 -13.85 -9.20
C ALA A 123 4.46 -12.40 -9.73
N LEU A 124 4.97 -11.48 -8.90
CA LEU A 124 5.19 -10.09 -9.29
C LEU A 124 6.17 -9.96 -10.47
N ALA A 125 7.29 -10.68 -10.46
CA ALA A 125 8.22 -10.67 -11.59
C ALA A 125 7.53 -11.06 -12.92
N SER A 126 6.62 -12.04 -12.88
CA SER A 126 5.85 -12.43 -14.07
C SER A 126 4.72 -11.49 -14.49
N GLY A 127 4.42 -10.47 -13.68
CA GLY A 127 3.36 -9.51 -13.99
C GLY A 127 1.97 -9.96 -13.59
N HIS A 128 1.85 -11.01 -12.80
CA HIS A 128 0.55 -11.47 -12.32
C HIS A 128 0.67 -12.05 -10.91
N ALA A 129 0.00 -11.41 -9.96
CA ALA A 129 -0.08 -11.88 -8.58
C ALA A 129 -1.53 -11.85 -8.08
N LEU A 130 -1.94 -12.92 -7.42
CA LEU A 130 -3.22 -13.06 -6.75
C LEU A 130 -2.97 -13.21 -5.24
N PHE A 131 -3.69 -12.43 -4.46
CA PHE A 131 -3.56 -12.43 -3.00
C PHE A 131 -4.90 -12.13 -2.34
N ARG A 132 -5.07 -12.63 -1.12
CA ARG A 132 -6.23 -12.34 -0.28
C ARG A 132 -5.82 -11.38 0.83
N LEU A 133 -6.49 -10.24 0.92
CA LEU A 133 -6.31 -9.27 2.00
C LEU A 133 -7.15 -9.65 3.21
N LYS A 134 -6.59 -9.38 4.39
CA LYS A 134 -7.29 -9.40 5.67
C LYS A 134 -6.92 -8.11 6.41
N GLY A 135 -7.58 -7.01 6.02
CA GLY A 135 -7.43 -5.69 6.61
C GLY A 135 -8.55 -5.31 7.56
N GLU A 136 -8.51 -4.06 7.99
CA GLU A 136 -9.58 -3.41 8.74
C GLU A 136 -10.68 -2.94 7.80
N LYS A 137 -10.31 -2.44 6.61
CA LYS A 137 -11.27 -1.95 5.60
C LYS A 137 -11.47 -2.91 4.44
N LEU A 138 -10.38 -3.45 3.89
CA LEU A 138 -10.42 -4.35 2.74
C LEU A 138 -10.19 -5.80 3.14
N ALA A 139 -11.03 -6.67 2.59
CA ALA A 139 -10.95 -8.10 2.72
C ALA A 139 -11.16 -8.78 1.36
N GLY A 140 -10.78 -10.05 1.28
CA GLY A 140 -11.00 -10.88 0.10
C GLY A 140 -9.87 -10.80 -0.93
N GLY A 141 -10.11 -11.46 -2.07
CA GLY A 141 -9.16 -11.64 -3.16
C GLY A 141 -8.97 -10.38 -4.00
N TYR A 142 -7.73 -10.15 -4.41
CA TYR A 142 -7.30 -9.11 -5.32
C TYR A 142 -6.27 -9.66 -6.30
N ALA A 143 -6.24 -9.07 -7.49
CA ALA A 143 -5.25 -9.32 -8.53
C ALA A 143 -4.44 -8.07 -8.82
N LEU A 144 -3.12 -8.23 -8.93
CA LEU A 144 -2.21 -7.28 -9.55
C LEU A 144 -1.77 -7.84 -10.91
N GLN A 145 -2.10 -7.12 -11.99
CA GLN A 145 -1.76 -7.48 -13.36
C GLN A 145 -0.94 -6.36 -14.02
N ARG A 146 0.30 -6.64 -14.42
CA ARG A 146 1.14 -5.69 -15.16
C ARG A 146 0.59 -5.52 -16.58
N ILE A 147 0.52 -4.27 -17.03
CA ILE A 147 -0.01 -3.89 -18.36
C ILE A 147 1.03 -3.14 -19.22
N ASP A 148 2.03 -2.50 -18.60
CA ASP A 148 3.12 -1.80 -19.29
C ASP A 148 4.37 -1.89 -18.41
N ASP A 149 5.37 -2.65 -18.86
CA ASP A 149 6.60 -2.92 -18.10
C ASP A 149 7.51 -1.69 -18.04
N ASP A 150 7.66 -0.99 -19.18
CA ASP A 150 8.52 0.18 -19.30
C ASP A 150 8.07 1.33 -18.41
N LYS A 151 6.75 1.42 -18.16
CA LYS A 151 6.15 2.44 -17.29
C LYS A 151 5.84 1.94 -15.88
N GLY A 152 6.08 0.67 -15.59
CA GLY A 152 5.68 0.06 -14.32
C GLY A 152 4.18 0.20 -14.05
N HIS A 153 3.33 0.12 -15.07
CA HIS A 153 1.88 0.22 -14.89
C HIS A 153 1.25 -1.15 -14.66
N TRP A 154 0.41 -1.20 -13.63
CA TRP A 154 -0.34 -2.35 -13.19
C TRP A 154 -1.83 -2.02 -13.07
N LEU A 155 -2.65 -3.07 -13.04
CA LEU A 155 -4.04 -3.01 -12.65
C LEU A 155 -4.21 -3.75 -11.33
N LEU A 156 -4.77 -3.06 -10.34
CA LEU A 156 -5.30 -3.64 -9.12
C LEU A 156 -6.81 -3.88 -9.32
N VAL A 157 -7.24 -5.12 -9.17
CA VAL A 157 -8.62 -5.54 -9.45
C VAL A 157 -9.14 -6.40 -8.29
N LYS A 158 -10.33 -6.09 -7.78
CA LYS A 158 -11.01 -6.93 -6.80
C LYS A 158 -11.45 -8.24 -7.47
N MET A 159 -11.23 -9.38 -6.82
CA MET A 159 -11.77 -10.65 -7.29
C MET A 159 -13.26 -10.75 -6.94
N ASP A 160 -14.03 -11.40 -7.81
CA ASP A 160 -15.43 -11.73 -7.58
C ASP A 160 -15.52 -12.90 -6.56
N ASP A 161 -15.66 -12.54 -5.28
CA ASP A 161 -15.78 -13.44 -4.14
C ASP A 161 -16.76 -12.87 -3.11
N ASP A 162 -16.94 -13.57 -1.98
CA ASP A 162 -17.92 -13.20 -0.95
C ASP A 162 -17.69 -11.81 -0.31
N GLU A 163 -16.49 -11.22 -0.47
CA GLU A 163 -16.14 -9.89 0.04
C GLU A 163 -16.25 -8.79 -1.04
N ALA A 164 -16.64 -9.15 -2.28
CA ALA A 164 -16.88 -8.20 -3.34
C ALA A 164 -18.20 -7.45 -3.12
N ASP A 165 -18.16 -6.11 -3.19
CA ASP A 165 -19.36 -5.27 -3.10
C ASP A 165 -19.19 -4.03 -3.98
N ALA A 166 -19.88 -4.03 -5.12
CA ALA A 166 -19.90 -2.92 -6.07
C ALA A 166 -20.60 -1.66 -5.54
N ARG A 167 -21.38 -1.76 -4.46
CA ARG A 167 -22.08 -0.61 -3.85
C ARG A 167 -21.24 0.03 -2.75
N ARG A 168 -20.21 -0.65 -2.25
CA ARG A 168 -19.32 -0.13 -1.22
C ARG A 168 -18.22 0.70 -1.87
N ASN A 169 -17.92 1.86 -1.28
CA ASN A 169 -16.82 2.72 -1.73
C ASN A 169 -16.03 3.22 -0.51
N PRO A 170 -15.15 2.38 0.07
CA PRO A 170 -14.42 2.71 1.29
C PRO A 170 -13.53 3.95 1.14
N VAL A 171 -12.96 4.17 -0.06
CA VAL A 171 -12.13 5.34 -0.39
C VAL A 171 -12.87 6.66 -0.11
N SER A 172 -14.20 6.67 -0.24
CA SER A 172 -15.05 7.83 0.03
C SER A 172 -15.75 7.78 1.40
N THR A 173 -16.10 6.60 1.88
CA THR A 173 -16.99 6.43 3.06
C THR A 173 -16.23 6.16 4.35
N GLU A 174 -14.96 5.77 4.25
CA GLU A 174 -14.09 5.44 5.38
C GLU A 174 -12.74 6.18 5.21
N PRO A 175 -12.72 7.53 5.17
CA PRO A 175 -11.52 8.30 4.82
C PRO A 175 -10.43 8.37 5.90
N GLU A 176 -10.74 7.99 7.15
CA GLU A 176 -9.90 8.16 8.34
C GLU A 176 -8.78 7.11 8.45
N SER A 177 -7.79 7.39 9.29
CA SER A 177 -6.75 6.44 9.68
C SER A 177 -7.33 5.28 10.49
N VAL A 178 -6.91 4.05 10.18
CA VAL A 178 -7.23 2.87 11.01
C VAL A 178 -6.38 2.79 12.28
N VAL A 179 -5.37 3.65 12.42
CA VAL A 179 -4.49 3.69 13.59
C VAL A 179 -4.92 4.78 14.57
N SER A 180 -5.13 6.00 14.08
CA SER A 180 -5.43 7.16 14.94
C SER A 180 -6.89 7.64 14.88
N GLY A 181 -7.69 7.14 13.92
CA GLY A 181 -9.03 7.67 13.65
C GLY A 181 -9.04 9.07 13.03
N ARG A 182 -7.87 9.64 12.70
CA ARG A 182 -7.75 11.01 12.17
C ARG A 182 -7.88 11.05 10.65
N THR A 183 -8.39 12.16 10.16
CA THR A 183 -8.35 12.54 8.74
C THR A 183 -7.00 13.14 8.34
N LEU A 184 -6.76 13.27 7.03
CA LEU A 184 -5.56 13.94 6.50
C LEU A 184 -5.44 15.38 7.00
N GLU A 185 -6.55 16.12 7.06
CA GLU A 185 -6.57 17.51 7.53
C GLU A 185 -6.15 17.59 9.00
N GLU A 186 -6.65 16.69 9.84
CA GLU A 186 -6.28 16.67 11.26
C GLU A 186 -4.81 16.30 11.50
N ILE A 187 -4.26 15.41 10.68
CA ILE A 187 -2.83 15.07 10.73
C ILE A 187 -1.98 16.27 10.24
N ALA A 188 -2.40 16.93 9.16
CA ALA A 188 -1.73 18.12 8.64
C ALA A 188 -1.71 19.27 9.66
N ASP A 189 -2.80 19.46 10.40
CA ASP A 189 -2.96 20.46 11.45
C ASP A 189 -2.22 20.09 12.76
N GLY A 190 -1.66 18.88 12.86
CA GLY A 190 -0.99 18.40 14.07
C GLY A 190 -1.94 18.11 15.24
N LYS A 191 -3.22 17.83 14.97
CA LYS A 191 -4.21 17.49 16.01
C LYS A 191 -3.88 16.12 16.64
N LYS A 192 -4.09 16.04 17.95
CA LYS A 192 -3.89 14.82 18.74
C LYS A 192 -4.99 13.79 18.47
N ASP A 193 -4.69 12.52 18.73
CA ASP A 193 -5.57 11.37 18.49
C ASP A 193 -6.96 11.56 19.10
N SER A 194 -7.99 11.22 18.33
CA SER A 194 -9.38 11.20 18.78
C SER A 194 -9.58 9.92 19.62
N SER A 195 -9.55 10.06 20.95
CA SER A 195 -9.84 8.95 21.90
C SER A 195 -11.33 8.67 22.04
#